data_AF-A0A1G0EP00-F1
#
_entry.id   AF-A0A1G0EP00-F1
#
_cell.length_a   1.000
_cell.length_b   1.000
_cell.length_c   1.000
_cell.angle_alpha   90.00
_cell.angle_beta   90.00
_cell.angle_gamma   90.00
#
_symmetry.space_group_name_H-M   'P 1'
#
loop_
_entity.id
_entity.type
_entity.pdbx_description
1 polymer ?
#
loop_
_entity_poly.entity_id
_entity_poly.type
_entity_poly.pdbx_seq_one_letter_code
_entity_poly.pdbx_strand_id
1 'polypeptide(L)'
;MKFFAHPDIFILFFLVLANAAQADMTVHDEADQAAVSSSAQVTGPAQQSATGTPSSDETSEAEVIWEWDPYYTDVGINIPLTSKPIPTITSDSEAVIYRNLIEGSAIPRYMTLEASVYPMPILGTYLKKHAPGFYSHGQIGSGGINIFDSITAGFQEPWAVSMFFGNIAKLVRPGETRTGSNFGYTGYLVSGGTKHIKNNVLIDDNWYELEWKIKGKRDYPDEKMSWSFRLGGKFNDNTNVTDVFYFSIHRSNLDHRAPFLNWLKNTAVDIKVQFSQLSGQVVREEFIFGKKYPIKGQSYSATLNFGFVWESPDEYIGTLRDRNKSLLTLLIRPSIEF
;
A
#
# COMPACT_ATOMS: atom_id res chain seq x y z
N MET A 1 -19.48 13.47 25.33
CA MET A 1 -19.94 13.47 23.93
C MET A 1 -19.93 12.02 23.47
N LYS A 2 -21.10 11.37 23.32
CA LYS A 2 -21.23 9.96 22.96
C LYS A 2 -21.30 9.87 21.43
N PHE A 3 -20.21 9.47 20.77
CA PHE A 3 -20.26 9.05 19.37
C PHE A 3 -20.64 7.58 19.33
N PHE A 4 -21.77 7.30 18.68
CA PHE A 4 -22.22 5.95 18.35
C PHE A 4 -21.23 5.31 17.37
N ALA A 5 -20.95 4.02 17.56
CA ALA A 5 -20.42 3.17 16.50
C ALA A 5 -21.40 3.24 15.32
N HIS A 6 -21.02 3.93 14.24
CA HIS A 6 -21.85 4.10 13.07
C HIS A 6 -21.83 2.80 12.22
N PRO A 7 -22.99 2.30 11.77
CA PRO A 7 -23.08 1.18 10.82
C PRO A 7 -22.53 1.50 9.42
N ASP A 8 -22.04 2.72 9.20
CA ASP A 8 -21.58 3.22 7.90
C ASP A 8 -20.21 2.67 7.47
N ILE A 9 -19.44 2.07 8.38
CA ILE A 9 -18.17 1.41 8.02
C ILE A 9 -18.41 0.13 7.20
N PHE A 10 -19.50 -0.61 7.48
CA PHE A 10 -19.93 -1.72 6.63
C PHE A 10 -20.41 -1.23 5.27
N ILE A 11 -21.03 -0.05 5.20
CA ILE A 11 -21.45 0.57 3.95
C ILE A 11 -20.26 0.93 3.07
N LEU A 12 -19.11 1.33 3.62
CA LEU A 12 -17.89 1.60 2.85
C LEU A 12 -17.30 0.33 2.22
N PHE A 13 -17.25 -0.78 2.99
CA PHE A 13 -16.82 -2.08 2.47
C PHE A 13 -17.74 -2.57 1.35
N PHE A 14 -19.05 -2.39 1.51
CA PHE A 14 -20.04 -2.69 0.47
C PHE A 14 -20.01 -1.71 -0.71
N LEU A 15 -19.66 -0.43 -0.54
CA LEU A 15 -19.53 0.54 -1.63
C LEU A 15 -18.28 0.30 -2.49
N VAL A 16 -17.17 -0.13 -1.87
CA VAL A 16 -15.97 -0.55 -2.61
C VAL A 16 -16.25 -1.83 -3.40
N LEU A 17 -16.96 -2.80 -2.80
CA LEU A 17 -17.37 -4.03 -3.50
C LEU A 17 -18.47 -3.79 -4.56
N ALA A 18 -19.44 -2.90 -4.30
CA ALA A 18 -20.54 -2.60 -5.21
C ALA A 18 -20.08 -1.80 -6.43
N ASN A 19 -19.14 -0.85 -6.27
CA ASN A 19 -18.54 -0.18 -7.42
C ASN A 19 -17.67 -1.12 -8.27
N ALA A 20 -16.99 -2.09 -7.64
CA ALA A 20 -16.28 -3.15 -8.37
C ALA A 20 -17.24 -4.03 -9.19
N ALA A 21 -18.46 -4.29 -8.68
CA ALA A 21 -19.49 -5.05 -9.40
C ALA A 21 -20.21 -4.23 -10.50
N GLN A 22 -20.41 -2.92 -10.31
CA GLN A 22 -21.09 -2.06 -11.28
C GLN A 22 -20.22 -1.67 -12.48
N ALA A 23 -18.90 -1.61 -12.32
CA ALA A 23 -17.98 -1.37 -13.43
C ALA A 23 -17.90 -2.55 -14.43
N ASP A 24 -18.23 -3.77 -14.00
CA ASP A 24 -18.14 -5.01 -14.80
C ASP A 24 -19.37 -5.25 -15.70
N MET A 25 -20.47 -4.51 -15.48
CA MET A 25 -21.74 -4.70 -16.20
C MET A 25 -21.96 -3.80 -17.43
N THR A 26 -21.01 -2.92 -17.78
CA THR A 26 -21.23 -1.89 -18.82
C THR A 26 -20.36 -1.98 -20.06
N VAL A 27 -19.64 -3.09 -20.30
CA VAL A 27 -18.84 -3.27 -21.52
C VAL A 27 -19.10 -4.62 -22.18
N HIS A 28 -20.28 -4.74 -22.79
CA HIS A 28 -20.50 -5.62 -23.93
C HIS A 28 -21.37 -4.87 -24.93
N ASP A 29 -20.74 -4.18 -25.87
CA ASP A 29 -21.13 -4.13 -27.27
C ASP A 29 -20.13 -3.29 -28.08
N GLU A 30 -19.99 -3.68 -29.35
CA GLU A 30 -19.19 -3.09 -30.44
C GLU A 30 -17.71 -3.50 -30.58
N ALA A 31 -17.53 -4.48 -31.47
CA ALA A 31 -16.31 -4.78 -32.20
C ALA A 31 -16.22 -3.99 -33.53
N ASP A 32 -15.00 -3.96 -34.07
CA ASP A 32 -14.61 -3.81 -35.49
C ASP A 32 -14.51 -2.40 -36.14
N GLN A 33 -13.29 -1.90 -36.40
CA GLN A 33 -12.59 -2.02 -37.70
C GLN A 33 -11.24 -1.23 -37.80
N ALA A 34 -10.20 -1.97 -38.20
CA ALA A 34 -9.18 -1.72 -39.24
C ALA A 34 -8.28 -0.43 -39.33
N ALA A 35 -6.96 -0.72 -39.38
CA ALA A 35 -5.98 -0.34 -40.42
C ALA A 35 -4.97 0.83 -40.23
N VAL A 36 -3.69 0.40 -40.10
CA VAL A 36 -2.44 0.81 -40.80
C VAL A 36 -2.02 2.29 -40.86
N SER A 37 -0.89 2.64 -40.22
CA SER A 37 0.34 3.14 -40.91
C SER A 37 1.50 3.47 -39.96
N SER A 38 2.69 3.12 -40.42
CA SER A 38 4.04 3.22 -39.84
C SER A 38 4.60 4.64 -39.70
N SER A 39 5.46 4.90 -38.70
CA SER A 39 6.92 5.14 -38.93
C SER A 39 7.67 5.68 -37.70
N ALA A 40 8.94 5.23 -37.62
CA ALA A 40 10.13 5.86 -37.06
C ALA A 40 10.39 5.90 -35.54
N GLN A 41 11.29 4.97 -35.17
CA GLN A 41 12.19 4.89 -34.01
C GLN A 41 12.87 6.20 -33.58
N VAL A 42 13.04 6.39 -32.26
CA VAL A 42 14.31 6.81 -31.64
C VAL A 42 14.50 6.07 -30.29
N THR A 43 15.64 5.40 -30.17
CA THR A 43 16.28 4.68 -29.04
C THR A 43 16.65 5.59 -27.84
N GLY A 44 16.76 5.23 -26.55
CA GLY A 44 16.71 4.00 -25.72
C GLY A 44 16.78 4.45 -24.22
N PRO A 45 17.29 3.69 -23.23
CA PRO A 45 17.63 2.27 -23.21
C PRO A 45 16.66 1.45 -22.34
N ALA A 46 16.30 0.28 -22.86
CA ALA A 46 15.80 -0.86 -22.09
C ALA A 46 16.98 -1.64 -21.52
N GLN A 47 16.85 -2.16 -20.31
CA GLN A 47 17.55 -3.38 -19.91
C GLN A 47 16.57 -4.55 -20.08
N GLN A 48 16.65 -5.16 -21.27
CA GLN A 48 16.18 -6.51 -21.53
C GLN A 48 17.21 -7.49 -21.00
N SER A 49 16.74 -8.55 -20.35
CA SER A 49 17.35 -9.87 -20.48
C SER A 49 16.31 -10.76 -21.15
N ALA A 50 16.64 -11.25 -22.35
CA ALA A 50 15.91 -12.32 -23.01
C ALA A 50 16.89 -13.13 -23.84
N THR A 51 17.02 -14.43 -23.55
CA THR A 51 16.89 -15.52 -24.54
C THR A 51 17.04 -16.90 -23.88
N GLY A 52 16.15 -17.84 -24.22
CA GLY A 52 16.39 -19.29 -24.12
C GLY A 52 15.22 -20.15 -23.66
N THR A 53 14.50 -20.76 -24.63
CA THR A 53 13.81 -22.08 -24.66
C THR A 53 13.02 -22.59 -23.42
N PRO A 54 11.78 -23.12 -23.57
CA PRO A 54 10.99 -23.62 -22.46
C PRO A 54 11.55 -24.95 -21.94
N SER A 55 12.47 -24.90 -20.98
CA SER A 55 12.87 -26.06 -20.19
C SER A 55 11.93 -26.19 -18.99
N SER A 56 11.08 -27.21 -19.05
CA SER A 56 10.40 -27.80 -17.91
C SER A 56 11.43 -28.30 -16.90
N ASP A 57 11.89 -27.41 -16.02
CA ASP A 57 12.51 -27.65 -14.72
C ASP A 57 12.88 -26.28 -14.09
N GLU A 58 11.88 -25.40 -13.91
CA GLU A 58 12.03 -24.24 -13.01
C GLU A 58 12.06 -24.78 -11.57
N THR A 59 13.22 -25.24 -11.14
CA THR A 59 13.54 -25.31 -9.72
C THR A 59 13.45 -23.89 -9.21
N SER A 60 12.48 -23.63 -8.33
CA SER A 60 12.26 -22.31 -7.77
C SER A 60 13.50 -21.95 -6.95
N GLU A 61 14.35 -21.09 -7.50
CA GLU A 61 15.50 -20.54 -6.78
C GLU A 61 15.03 -19.39 -5.87
N ALA A 62 15.86 -19.05 -4.87
CA ALA A 62 15.58 -17.90 -4.03
C ALA A 62 15.79 -16.61 -4.83
N GLU A 63 14.80 -15.72 -4.82
CA GLU A 63 14.81 -14.48 -5.60
C GLU A 63 14.99 -13.27 -4.67
N VAL A 64 15.95 -12.39 -4.98
CA VAL A 64 16.11 -11.12 -4.28
C VAL A 64 15.16 -10.09 -4.87
N ILE A 65 14.39 -9.43 -4.02
CA ILE A 65 13.48 -8.35 -4.37
C ILE A 65 13.89 -7.07 -3.63
N TRP A 66 13.60 -5.91 -4.23
CA TRP A 66 13.78 -4.63 -3.55
C TRP A 66 12.78 -3.61 -4.09
N GLU A 67 12.38 -2.67 -3.23
CA GLU A 67 11.53 -1.53 -3.57
C GLU A 67 12.17 -0.25 -3.06
N TRP A 68 12.06 0.83 -3.87
CA TRP A 68 12.55 2.15 -3.51
C TRP A 68 11.40 3.15 -3.62
N ASP A 69 10.73 3.41 -2.49
CA ASP A 69 9.74 4.47 -2.33
C ASP A 69 10.13 5.39 -1.16
N PRO A 70 9.86 6.71 -1.24
CA PRO A 70 10.15 7.64 -0.16
C PRO A 70 9.53 7.25 1.19
N TYR A 71 8.39 6.56 1.21
CA TYR A 71 7.71 6.12 2.41
C TYR A 71 7.96 4.64 2.74
N TYR A 72 8.49 3.87 1.80
CA TYR A 72 8.76 2.44 1.95
C TYR A 72 9.96 2.01 1.10
N THR A 73 11.06 1.65 1.73
CA THR A 73 12.22 1.08 1.02
C THR A 73 12.57 -0.24 1.67
N ASP A 74 12.68 -1.29 0.87
CA ASP A 74 12.96 -2.63 1.37
C ASP A 74 13.93 -3.41 0.50
N VAL A 75 14.53 -4.42 1.12
CA VAL A 75 15.19 -5.54 0.45
C VAL A 75 14.67 -6.82 1.05
N GLY A 76 14.35 -7.78 0.19
CA GLY A 76 13.83 -9.07 0.59
C GLY A 76 14.36 -10.24 -0.23
N ILE A 77 14.12 -11.43 0.28
CA ILE A 77 14.46 -12.70 -0.36
C ILE A 77 13.22 -13.58 -0.33
N ASN A 78 12.73 -13.94 -1.50
CA ASN A 78 11.67 -14.92 -1.70
C ASN A 78 12.26 -16.33 -1.69
N ILE A 79 11.70 -17.20 -0.86
CA ILE A 79 12.11 -18.59 -0.68
C ILE A 79 10.90 -19.47 -0.94
N PRO A 80 10.94 -20.33 -1.97
CA PRO A 80 9.88 -21.30 -2.23
C PRO A 80 9.89 -22.39 -1.17
N LEU A 81 8.71 -22.69 -0.63
CA LEU A 81 8.50 -23.75 0.35
C LEU A 81 8.04 -25.06 -0.29
N THR A 82 7.67 -25.03 -1.58
CA THR A 82 7.17 -26.21 -2.31
C THR A 82 7.70 -26.24 -3.74
N SER A 83 7.70 -27.42 -4.35
CA SER A 83 8.02 -27.62 -5.78
C SER A 83 6.85 -27.33 -6.73
N LYS A 84 5.69 -26.88 -6.21
CA LYS A 84 4.53 -26.57 -7.05
C LYS A 84 4.78 -25.25 -7.80
N PRO A 85 4.48 -25.19 -9.10
CA PRO A 85 4.64 -23.94 -9.86
C PRO A 85 3.70 -22.84 -9.33
N ILE A 86 4.10 -21.58 -9.54
CA ILE A 86 3.23 -20.42 -9.28
C ILE A 86 1.97 -20.56 -10.13
N PRO A 87 0.76 -20.64 -9.54
CA PRO A 87 -0.47 -20.71 -10.32
C PRO A 87 -0.71 -19.42 -11.10
N THR A 88 -1.37 -19.55 -12.25
CA THR A 88 -1.83 -18.41 -13.05
C THR A 88 -3.34 -18.23 -12.86
N ILE A 89 -3.76 -17.01 -12.57
CA ILE A 89 -5.16 -16.58 -12.56
C ILE A 89 -5.39 -15.71 -13.79
N THR A 90 -6.18 -16.21 -14.74
CA THR A 90 -6.56 -15.46 -15.94
C THR A 90 -7.95 -14.87 -15.78
N SER A 91 -8.05 -13.57 -15.47
CA SER A 91 -9.32 -12.87 -15.30
C SER A 91 -9.13 -11.35 -15.29
N ASP A 92 -10.14 -10.62 -15.77
CA ASP A 92 -10.25 -9.17 -15.54
C ASP A 92 -11.11 -8.83 -14.32
N SER A 93 -11.87 -9.79 -13.78
CA SER A 93 -12.74 -9.55 -12.64
C SER A 93 -11.95 -9.60 -11.33
N GLU A 94 -11.88 -8.47 -10.64
CA GLU A 94 -11.25 -8.35 -9.32
C GLU A 94 -11.82 -9.36 -8.33
N ALA A 95 -13.14 -9.57 -8.33
CA ALA A 95 -13.79 -10.52 -7.43
C ALA A 95 -13.31 -11.96 -7.64
N VAL A 96 -13.12 -12.37 -8.91
CA VAL A 96 -12.57 -13.68 -9.26
C VAL A 96 -11.12 -13.81 -8.81
N ILE A 97 -10.31 -12.76 -9.03
CA ILE A 97 -8.92 -12.72 -8.58
C ILE A 97 -8.84 -12.86 -7.05
N TYR A 98 -9.65 -12.09 -6.31
CA TYR A 98 -9.66 -12.10 -4.85
C TYR A 98 -10.08 -13.45 -4.30
N ARG A 99 -11.18 -14.00 -4.82
CA ARG A 99 -11.66 -15.33 -4.42
C ARG A 99 -10.58 -16.39 -4.64
N ASN A 100 -9.98 -16.44 -5.82
CA ASN A 100 -8.99 -17.46 -6.16
C ASN A 100 -7.70 -17.32 -5.33
N LEU A 101 -7.29 -16.09 -5.00
CA LEU A 101 -6.20 -15.85 -4.04
C LEU A 101 -6.57 -16.41 -2.66
N ILE A 102 -7.74 -16.07 -2.12
CA ILE A 102 -8.18 -16.52 -0.79
C ILE A 102 -8.32 -18.05 -0.72
N GLU A 103 -8.96 -18.68 -1.70
CA GLU A 103 -9.13 -20.14 -1.76
C GLU A 103 -7.77 -20.86 -1.84
N GLY A 104 -6.79 -20.27 -2.52
CA GLY A 104 -5.43 -20.79 -2.60
C GLY A 104 -4.60 -20.60 -1.34
N SER A 105 -5.03 -19.79 -0.38
CA SER A 105 -4.19 -19.24 0.70
C SER A 105 -3.87 -20.19 1.86
N ALA A 106 -4.61 -21.31 2.01
CA ALA A 106 -4.59 -22.13 3.23
C ALA A 106 -3.23 -22.80 3.55
N ILE A 107 -2.41 -23.09 2.54
CA ILE A 107 -1.09 -23.71 2.72
C ILE A 107 -0.04 -22.80 2.09
N PRO A 108 0.86 -22.16 2.88
CA PRO A 108 1.92 -21.32 2.35
C PRO A 108 2.83 -22.07 1.37
N ARG A 109 3.09 -21.47 0.21
CA ARG A 109 4.05 -21.99 -0.80
C ARG A 109 5.32 -21.15 -0.90
N TYR A 110 5.28 -19.94 -0.35
CA TYR A 110 6.38 -18.99 -0.37
C TYR A 110 6.60 -18.42 1.01
N MET A 111 7.86 -18.20 1.32
CA MET A 111 8.31 -17.39 2.44
C MET A 111 9.08 -16.20 1.89
N THR A 112 8.82 -15.00 2.38
CA THR A 112 9.65 -13.82 2.07
C THR A 112 10.25 -13.33 3.36
N LEU A 113 11.58 -13.19 3.39
CA LEU A 113 12.28 -12.47 4.46
C LEU A 113 12.57 -11.07 3.95
N GLU A 114 12.23 -10.05 4.72
CA GLU A 114 12.36 -8.66 4.29
C GLU A 114 12.93 -7.79 5.42
N ALA A 115 13.76 -6.84 5.05
CA ALA A 115 14.18 -5.73 5.90
C ALA A 115 13.79 -4.42 5.23
N SER A 116 13.06 -3.57 5.95
CA SER A 116 12.52 -2.32 5.43
C SER A 116 12.92 -1.12 6.29
N VAL A 117 13.01 0.04 5.65
CA VAL A 117 13.21 1.35 6.28
C VAL A 117 12.19 2.32 5.71
N TYR A 118 11.88 3.37 6.49
CA TYR A 118 10.86 4.35 6.11
C TYR A 118 11.49 5.76 6.02
N PRO A 119 12.03 6.15 4.85
CA PRO A 119 12.85 7.34 4.71
C PRO A 119 12.15 8.64 5.12
N MET A 120 10.89 8.84 4.72
CA MET A 120 10.14 10.05 5.08
C MET A 120 9.88 10.15 6.59
N PRO A 121 9.37 9.11 7.29
CA PRO A 121 9.32 9.11 8.76
C PRO A 121 10.67 9.39 9.43
N ILE A 122 11.75 8.75 8.95
CA ILE A 122 13.11 9.01 9.46
C ILE A 122 13.48 10.49 9.28
N LEU A 123 13.24 11.07 8.09
CA LEU A 123 13.51 12.47 7.79
C LEU A 123 12.76 13.40 8.75
N GLY A 124 11.49 13.11 9.05
CA GLY A 124 10.70 13.87 10.02
C GLY A 124 11.35 13.90 11.40
N THR A 125 11.76 12.73 11.89
CA THR A 125 12.46 12.62 13.18
C THR A 125 13.81 13.33 13.18
N TYR A 126 14.55 13.26 12.07
CA TYR A 126 15.83 13.91 11.90
C TYR A 126 15.68 15.44 11.92
N LEU A 127 14.76 15.99 11.13
CA LEU A 127 14.52 17.44 11.05
C LEU A 127 14.09 18.00 12.40
N LYS A 128 13.18 17.32 13.09
CA LYS A 128 12.69 17.77 14.41
C LYS A 128 13.81 17.80 15.46
N LYS A 129 14.71 16.82 15.42
CA LYS A 129 15.82 16.69 16.38
C LYS A 129 17.01 17.60 16.06
N HIS A 130 17.40 17.69 14.80
CA HIS A 130 18.67 18.31 14.40
C HIS A 130 18.52 19.70 13.77
N ALA A 131 17.31 20.06 13.32
CA ALA A 131 17.03 21.37 12.75
C ALA A 131 15.73 21.96 13.33
N PRO A 132 15.57 22.06 14.67
CA PRO A 132 14.31 22.47 15.30
C PRO A 132 13.86 23.87 14.87
N GLY A 133 14.82 24.78 14.63
CA GLY A 133 14.53 26.10 14.07
C GLY A 133 13.84 25.99 12.71
N PHE A 134 14.47 25.28 11.75
CA PHE A 134 13.88 25.05 10.43
C PHE A 134 12.53 24.33 10.51
N TYR A 135 12.43 23.28 11.33
CA TYR A 135 11.19 22.55 11.57
C TYR A 135 10.06 23.47 12.06
N SER A 136 10.35 24.36 13.00
CA SER A 136 9.36 25.30 13.55
C SER A 136 8.88 26.35 12.54
N HIS A 137 9.68 26.73 11.53
CA HIS A 137 9.24 27.60 10.44
C HIS A 137 8.22 26.93 9.52
N GLY A 138 8.11 25.60 9.57
CA GLY A 138 7.06 24.84 8.89
C GLY A 138 5.68 24.97 9.52
N GLN A 139 5.56 25.64 10.67
CA GLN A 139 4.29 25.85 11.36
C GLN A 139 3.38 26.79 10.56
N ILE A 140 2.18 26.31 10.21
CA ILE A 140 1.19 27.08 9.46
C ILE A 140 0.15 27.64 10.43
N GLY A 141 0.17 28.96 10.57
CA GLY A 141 -0.75 29.69 11.46
C GLY A 141 -0.65 29.27 12.93
N SER A 142 -1.65 29.65 13.72
CA SER A 142 -1.76 29.29 15.15
C SER A 142 -2.41 27.92 15.39
N GLY A 143 -2.77 27.19 14.33
CA GLY A 143 -3.64 26.00 14.38
C GLY A 143 -2.95 24.67 14.68
N GLY A 144 -1.64 24.64 14.97
CA GLY A 144 -0.91 23.41 15.28
C GLY A 144 -0.59 22.51 14.07
N ILE A 145 -0.83 22.98 12.83
CA ILE A 145 -0.45 22.27 11.61
C ILE A 145 0.99 22.61 11.25
N ASN A 146 1.82 21.59 10.96
CA ASN A 146 3.18 21.78 10.51
C ASN A 146 3.41 21.03 9.19
N ILE A 147 3.97 21.70 8.18
CA ILE A 147 4.19 21.10 6.86
C ILE A 147 5.13 19.90 6.91
N PHE A 148 6.12 19.88 7.81
CA PHE A 148 7.02 18.74 7.97
C PHE A 148 6.26 17.54 8.56
N ASP A 149 5.44 17.74 9.58
CA ASP A 149 4.53 16.69 10.07
C ASP A 149 3.65 16.16 8.92
N SER A 150 3.12 17.04 8.07
CA SER A 150 2.27 16.67 6.95
C SER A 150 2.95 15.81 5.87
N ILE A 151 4.20 16.12 5.52
CA ILE A 151 4.93 15.40 4.47
C ILE A 151 5.66 14.17 5.01
N THR A 152 6.03 14.13 6.29
CA THR A 152 6.80 13.00 6.85
C THR A 152 5.95 11.98 7.60
N ALA A 153 4.68 12.29 7.87
CA ALA A 153 3.74 11.33 8.45
C ALA A 153 3.58 10.11 7.55
N GLY A 154 3.52 8.92 8.17
CA GLY A 154 3.42 7.62 7.52
C GLY A 154 3.53 6.52 8.58
N PHE A 155 4.40 5.54 8.36
CA PHE A 155 4.71 4.50 9.34
C PHE A 155 5.07 5.08 10.72
N GLN A 156 4.60 4.43 11.78
CA GLN A 156 4.90 4.78 13.17
C GLN A 156 6.18 4.13 13.66
N GLU A 157 7.04 3.70 12.74
CA GLU A 157 8.31 3.07 13.00
C GLU A 157 9.32 3.61 11.97
N PRO A 158 10.64 3.57 12.26
CA PRO A 158 11.68 3.95 11.30
C PRO A 158 12.15 2.79 10.42
N TRP A 159 11.96 1.55 10.86
CA TRP A 159 12.36 0.33 10.15
C TRP A 159 11.57 -0.87 10.67
N ALA A 160 11.58 -1.97 9.91
CA ALA A 160 11.07 -3.26 10.35
C ALA A 160 11.87 -4.41 9.72
N VAL A 161 11.85 -5.57 10.37
CA VAL A 161 12.16 -6.85 9.74
C VAL A 161 10.90 -7.68 9.69
N SER A 162 10.70 -8.45 8.62
CA SER A 162 9.49 -9.23 8.47
C SER A 162 9.70 -10.58 7.79
N MET A 163 8.76 -11.48 8.08
CA MET A 163 8.63 -12.80 7.49
C MET A 163 7.21 -12.96 6.98
N PHE A 164 7.05 -13.04 5.66
CA PHE A 164 5.80 -13.35 5.02
C PHE A 164 5.71 -14.85 4.73
N PHE A 165 4.56 -15.46 4.97
CA PHE A 165 4.23 -16.84 4.64
C PHE A 165 2.92 -16.85 3.87
N GLY A 166 2.96 -17.22 2.60
CA GLY A 166 1.76 -17.15 1.79
C GLY A 166 1.84 -17.82 0.44
N ASN A 167 0.88 -17.47 -0.39
CA ASN A 167 0.77 -17.90 -1.77
C ASN A 167 0.95 -16.71 -2.70
N ILE A 168 1.56 -17.01 -3.84
CA ILE A 168 1.76 -16.09 -4.96
C ILE A 168 0.98 -16.65 -6.14
N ALA A 169 0.35 -15.80 -6.93
CA ALA A 169 -0.27 -16.17 -8.20
C ALA A 169 0.09 -15.16 -9.29
N LYS A 170 0.42 -15.63 -10.48
CA LYS A 170 0.57 -14.80 -11.69
C LYS A 170 -0.81 -14.32 -12.10
N LEU A 171 -0.96 -13.03 -12.36
CA LEU A 171 -2.23 -12.43 -12.79
C LEU A 171 -2.18 -12.09 -14.28
N VAL A 172 -3.10 -12.63 -15.07
CA VAL A 172 -3.10 -12.47 -16.52
C VAL A 172 -4.47 -11.96 -16.97
N ARG A 173 -4.47 -10.92 -17.80
CA ARG A 173 -5.68 -10.43 -18.47
C ARG A 173 -6.08 -11.44 -19.57
N PRO A 174 -7.37 -11.78 -19.76
CA PRO A 174 -7.83 -12.59 -20.88
C PRO A 174 -7.30 -12.06 -22.24
N GLY A 175 -6.75 -12.95 -23.06
CA GLY A 175 -6.18 -12.60 -24.36
C GLY A 175 -4.77 -11.98 -24.32
N GLU A 176 -4.23 -11.71 -23.14
CA GLU A 176 -2.84 -11.24 -23.00
C GLU A 176 -1.87 -12.41 -23.15
N THR A 177 -0.84 -12.21 -23.94
CA THR A 177 0.22 -13.21 -24.20
C THR A 177 1.56 -12.81 -23.58
N ARG A 178 1.68 -11.55 -23.15
CA ARG A 178 2.85 -11.06 -22.45
C ARG A 178 3.03 -11.74 -21.10
N THR A 179 4.25 -12.17 -20.85
CA THR A 179 4.74 -12.47 -19.51
C THR A 179 5.15 -11.15 -18.84
N GLY A 180 4.64 -10.88 -17.63
CA GLY A 180 4.88 -9.63 -16.92
C GLY A 180 4.92 -9.84 -15.41
N SER A 181 5.32 -8.81 -14.67
CA SER A 181 5.45 -8.80 -13.20
C SER A 181 4.11 -8.63 -12.48
N ASN A 182 3.06 -9.28 -12.99
CA ASN A 182 1.70 -9.19 -12.45
C ASN A 182 1.49 -10.31 -11.44
N PHE A 183 1.41 -9.94 -10.17
CA PHE A 183 1.34 -10.90 -9.08
C PHE A 183 0.29 -10.52 -8.06
N GLY A 184 -0.40 -11.54 -7.56
CA GLY A 184 -1.23 -11.49 -6.37
C GLY A 184 -0.58 -12.30 -5.25
N TYR A 185 -0.68 -11.79 -4.04
CA TYR A 185 -0.14 -12.36 -2.82
C TYR A 185 -1.24 -12.49 -1.78
N THR A 186 -1.18 -13.53 -0.97
CA THR A 186 -2.12 -13.77 0.12
C THR A 186 -1.44 -14.60 1.20
N GLY A 187 -1.55 -14.20 2.46
CA GLY A 187 -0.92 -14.93 3.54
C GLY A 187 -0.73 -14.13 4.80
N TYR A 188 0.17 -14.63 5.64
CA TYR A 188 0.47 -14.11 6.97
C TYR A 188 1.83 -13.41 6.96
N LEU A 189 1.95 -12.34 7.71
CA LEU A 189 3.16 -11.56 7.89
C LEU A 189 3.41 -11.46 9.39
N VAL A 190 4.64 -11.76 9.79
CA VAL A 190 5.14 -11.45 11.13
C VAL A 190 6.22 -10.39 10.94
N SER A 191 6.10 -9.25 11.61
CA SER A 191 7.09 -8.19 11.56
C SER A 191 7.47 -7.72 12.96
N GLY A 192 8.61 -7.04 13.06
CA GLY A 192 9.05 -6.45 14.32
C GLY A 192 10.08 -5.35 14.12
N GLY A 193 10.22 -4.53 15.14
CA GLY A 193 11.14 -3.40 15.20
C GLY A 193 11.41 -2.98 16.65
N THR A 194 12.31 -2.01 16.84
CA THR A 194 12.74 -1.59 18.19
C THR A 194 12.50 -0.10 18.47
N LYS A 195 11.70 0.56 17.63
CA LYS A 195 11.42 1.99 17.74
C LYS A 195 9.98 2.28 17.31
N HIS A 196 9.39 3.26 17.98
CA HIS A 196 8.11 3.87 17.64
C HIS A 196 8.30 5.37 17.36
N ILE A 197 7.53 5.94 16.44
CA ILE A 197 7.54 7.36 16.11
C ILE A 197 6.21 7.98 16.55
N LYS A 198 6.28 8.96 17.46
CA LYS A 198 5.15 9.80 17.84
C LYS A 198 5.51 11.25 17.58
N ASN A 199 4.71 11.96 16.79
CA ASN A 199 4.92 13.38 16.48
C ASN A 199 6.35 13.66 16.01
N ASN A 200 6.88 12.86 15.08
CA ASN A 200 8.27 12.94 14.62
C ASN A 200 9.33 12.87 15.75
N VAL A 201 9.03 12.17 16.85
CA VAL A 201 9.97 11.85 17.93
C VAL A 201 10.11 10.34 18.04
N LEU A 202 11.36 9.86 18.03
CA LEU A 202 11.67 8.45 18.24
C LEU A 202 11.51 8.08 19.72
N ILE A 203 10.83 6.98 19.95
CA ILE A 203 10.55 6.38 21.25
C ILE A 203 11.10 4.95 21.22
N ASP A 204 11.71 4.54 22.33
CA ASP A 204 12.14 3.15 22.51
C ASP A 204 10.93 2.27 22.72
N ASP A 205 10.77 1.28 21.84
CA ASP A 205 9.65 0.36 21.87
C ASP A 205 9.97 -0.86 21.03
N ASN A 206 10.17 -2.02 21.65
CA ASN A 206 10.20 -3.27 20.90
C ASN A 206 8.77 -3.67 20.62
N TRP A 207 8.46 -3.88 19.36
CA TRP A 207 7.12 -4.26 18.96
C TRP A 207 7.19 -5.43 17.98
N TYR A 208 6.10 -6.17 17.94
CA TYR A 208 5.85 -7.16 16.89
C TYR A 208 4.44 -6.99 16.34
N GLU A 209 4.27 -7.32 15.08
CA GLU A 209 3.00 -7.24 14.38
C GLU A 209 2.70 -8.56 13.68
N LEU A 210 1.44 -8.98 13.79
CA LEU A 210 0.89 -10.13 13.09
C LEU A 210 -0.16 -9.62 12.12
N GLU A 211 0.03 -9.85 10.84
CA GLU A 211 -0.87 -9.36 9.78
C GLU A 211 -1.27 -10.51 8.86
N TRP A 212 -2.55 -10.62 8.54
CA TRP A 212 -3.02 -11.32 7.36
C TRP A 212 -3.27 -10.30 6.25
N LYS A 213 -2.71 -10.54 5.06
CA LYS A 213 -2.83 -9.62 3.93
C LYS A 213 -3.13 -10.36 2.63
N ILE A 214 -3.95 -9.72 1.81
CA ILE A 214 -4.10 -10.01 0.39
C ILE A 214 -3.70 -8.75 -0.37
N LYS A 215 -2.71 -8.85 -1.26
CA LYS A 215 -2.26 -7.72 -2.10
C LYS A 215 -2.07 -8.16 -3.53
N GLY A 216 -2.13 -7.24 -4.47
CA GLY A 216 -1.82 -7.56 -5.86
C GLY A 216 -1.50 -6.34 -6.68
N LYS A 217 -0.82 -6.58 -7.80
CA LYS A 217 -0.45 -5.57 -8.78
C LYS A 217 -0.67 -6.12 -10.20
N ARG A 218 -1.25 -5.28 -11.06
CA ARG A 218 -1.25 -5.39 -12.51
C ARG A 218 -0.52 -4.18 -13.08
N ASP A 219 0.42 -4.42 -13.98
CA ASP A 219 1.26 -3.41 -14.61
C ASP A 219 1.27 -3.67 -16.12
N TYR A 220 0.30 -3.06 -16.80
CA TYR A 220 0.20 -3.05 -18.25
C TYR A 220 0.52 -1.64 -18.77
N PRO A 221 0.98 -1.48 -20.02
CA PRO A 221 1.33 -0.16 -20.57
C PRO A 221 0.15 0.81 -20.61
N ASP A 222 -1.06 0.29 -20.75
CA ASP A 222 -2.31 1.06 -20.78
C ASP A 222 -2.93 1.25 -19.39
N GLU A 223 -2.60 0.38 -18.44
CA GLU A 223 -3.25 0.34 -17.13
C GLU A 223 -2.37 -0.26 -16.03
N LYS A 224 -2.23 0.46 -14.92
CA LYS A 224 -1.62 -0.02 -13.68
C LYS A 224 -2.65 -0.03 -12.58
N MET A 225 -2.72 -1.15 -11.86
CA MET A 225 -3.63 -1.32 -10.73
C MET A 225 -2.92 -2.01 -9.59
N SER A 226 -3.03 -1.48 -8.38
CA SER A 226 -2.60 -2.16 -7.16
C SER A 226 -3.71 -2.14 -6.12
N TRP A 227 -3.71 -3.15 -5.26
CA TRP A 227 -4.61 -3.25 -4.14
C TRP A 227 -3.93 -3.97 -2.97
N SER A 228 -4.36 -3.66 -1.76
CA SER A 228 -3.98 -4.38 -0.56
C SER A 228 -5.11 -4.31 0.45
N PHE A 229 -5.50 -5.45 0.98
CA PHE A 229 -6.39 -5.56 2.13
C PHE A 229 -5.61 -6.24 3.24
N ARG A 230 -5.62 -5.64 4.42
CA ARG A 230 -4.80 -6.09 5.56
C ARG A 230 -5.65 -6.11 6.81
N LEU A 231 -5.44 -7.13 7.62
CA LEU A 231 -6.01 -7.26 8.95
C LEU A 231 -4.88 -7.70 9.87
N GLY A 232 -4.61 -6.95 10.93
CA GLY A 232 -3.49 -7.28 11.80
C GLY A 232 -3.65 -6.81 13.23
N GLY A 233 -2.66 -7.16 14.04
CA GLY A 233 -2.49 -6.65 15.40
C GLY A 233 -1.03 -6.33 15.66
N LYS A 234 -0.79 -5.20 16.32
CA LYS A 234 0.53 -4.71 16.71
C LYS A 234 0.60 -4.63 18.23
N PHE A 235 1.66 -5.21 18.78
CA PHE A 235 1.89 -5.38 20.21
C PHE A 235 3.22 -4.75 20.58
N ASN A 236 3.24 -4.00 21.69
CA ASN A 236 4.33 -3.11 22.05
C ASN A 236 4.81 -3.43 23.47
N ASP A 237 6.13 -3.50 23.65
CA ASP A 237 6.74 -3.65 24.98
C ASP A 237 6.62 -2.36 25.80
N ASN A 238 6.58 -1.19 25.13
CA ASN A 238 6.42 0.08 25.80
C ASN A 238 5.00 0.24 26.34
N THR A 239 4.86 0.20 27.67
CA THR A 239 3.56 0.30 28.37
C THR A 239 2.82 1.63 28.16
N ASN A 240 3.46 2.62 27.53
CA ASN A 240 2.86 3.90 27.17
C ASN A 240 2.35 3.95 25.73
N VAL A 241 2.53 2.87 24.94
CA VAL A 241 1.96 2.70 23.60
C VAL A 241 0.86 1.65 23.70
N THR A 242 -0.32 1.96 23.17
CA THR A 242 -1.46 1.05 23.23
C THR A 242 -1.32 -0.05 22.18
N ASP A 243 -1.51 -1.31 22.59
CA ASP A 243 -1.65 -2.43 21.64
C ASP A 243 -2.92 -2.29 20.80
N VAL A 244 -2.83 -2.62 19.52
CA VAL A 244 -3.91 -2.36 18.56
C VAL A 244 -4.22 -3.55 17.68
N PHE A 245 -5.48 -3.67 17.29
CA PHE A 245 -5.88 -4.39 16.08
C PHE A 245 -6.23 -3.38 15.00
N TYR A 246 -6.03 -3.71 13.74
CA TYR A 246 -6.34 -2.82 12.64
C TYR A 246 -6.85 -3.56 11.42
N PHE A 247 -7.57 -2.83 10.58
CA PHE A 247 -7.74 -3.19 9.18
C PHE A 247 -7.23 -2.06 8.30
N SER A 248 -6.80 -2.40 7.09
CA SER A 248 -6.38 -1.44 6.09
C SER A 248 -6.83 -1.86 4.69
N ILE A 249 -7.20 -0.86 3.90
CA ILE A 249 -7.60 -0.99 2.50
C ILE A 249 -6.78 0.02 1.70
N HIS A 250 -6.03 -0.49 0.75
CA HIS A 250 -5.34 0.28 -0.27
C HIS A 250 -5.89 -0.12 -1.63
N ARG A 251 -6.23 0.87 -2.45
CA ARG A 251 -6.57 0.68 -3.86
C ARG A 251 -6.00 1.81 -4.68
N SER A 252 -5.31 1.50 -5.77
CA SER A 252 -4.71 2.48 -6.66
C SER A 252 -4.91 2.05 -8.10
N ASN A 253 -5.40 2.96 -8.94
CA ASN A 253 -5.61 2.71 -10.36
C ASN A 253 -4.99 3.85 -11.18
N LEU A 254 -4.37 3.51 -12.31
CA LEU A 254 -3.86 4.40 -13.33
C LEU A 254 -4.21 3.82 -14.69
N ASP A 255 -5.09 4.50 -15.42
CA ASP A 255 -5.50 4.17 -16.78
C ASP A 255 -5.07 5.33 -17.69
N HIS A 256 -4.09 5.06 -18.55
CA HIS A 256 -3.54 6.05 -19.48
C HIS A 256 -4.53 6.45 -20.59
N ARG A 257 -5.61 5.67 -20.77
CA ARG A 257 -6.67 5.94 -21.76
C ARG A 257 -7.80 6.79 -21.18
N ALA A 258 -7.85 6.95 -19.86
CA ALA A 258 -8.93 7.66 -19.20
C ALA A 258 -8.92 9.17 -19.51
N PRO A 259 -10.09 9.80 -19.70
CA PRO A 259 -10.18 11.26 -19.80
C PRO A 259 -9.64 11.95 -18.54
N PHE A 260 -8.89 13.04 -18.74
CA PHE A 260 -8.22 13.79 -17.67
C PHE A 260 -9.14 14.21 -16.51
N LEU A 261 -10.39 14.56 -16.82
CA LEU A 261 -11.38 15.05 -15.85
C LEU A 261 -12.31 13.96 -15.29
N ASN A 262 -12.06 12.67 -15.53
CA ASN A 262 -12.87 11.65 -14.87
C ASN A 262 -12.48 11.57 -13.39
N TRP A 263 -13.39 11.97 -12.50
CA TRP A 263 -13.10 12.15 -11.07
C TRP A 263 -12.75 10.83 -10.37
N LEU A 264 -13.38 9.72 -10.76
CA LEU A 264 -13.20 8.42 -10.12
C LEU A 264 -12.03 7.61 -10.71
N LYS A 265 -11.73 7.77 -12.00
CA LYS A 265 -10.55 7.15 -12.61
C LYS A 265 -9.25 7.82 -12.15
N ASN A 266 -8.16 7.07 -12.19
CA ASN A 266 -6.83 7.56 -11.82
C ASN A 266 -6.78 8.05 -10.37
N THR A 267 -7.43 7.30 -9.49
CA THR A 267 -7.51 7.61 -8.06
C THR A 267 -6.75 6.55 -7.26
N ALA A 268 -6.27 6.98 -6.10
CA ALA A 268 -5.81 6.09 -5.06
C ALA A 268 -6.61 6.37 -3.77
N VAL A 269 -6.84 5.32 -2.99
CA VAL A 269 -7.49 5.38 -1.69
C VAL A 269 -6.67 4.51 -0.75
N ASP A 270 -6.25 5.08 0.37
CA ASP A 270 -5.63 4.36 1.48
C ASP A 270 -6.42 4.65 2.75
N ILE A 271 -6.85 3.60 3.42
CA ILE A 271 -7.60 3.66 4.67
C ILE A 271 -6.91 2.71 5.64
N LYS A 272 -6.60 3.17 6.84
CA LYS A 272 -6.19 2.33 7.97
C LYS A 272 -6.92 2.78 9.23
N VAL A 273 -7.58 1.85 9.90
CA VAL A 273 -8.27 2.12 11.17
C VAL A 273 -7.72 1.19 12.22
N GLN A 274 -7.31 1.76 13.35
CA GLN A 274 -6.74 1.04 14.47
C GLN A 274 -7.65 1.14 15.70
N PHE A 275 -7.79 0.03 16.40
CA PHE A 275 -8.63 -0.14 17.58
C PHE A 275 -7.74 -0.57 18.73
N SER A 276 -7.91 0.04 19.91
CA SER A 276 -7.27 -0.43 21.12
C SER A 276 -7.67 -1.88 21.39
N GLN A 277 -6.69 -2.76 21.62
CA GLN A 277 -6.95 -4.14 22.05
C GLN A 277 -7.70 -4.17 23.39
N LEU A 278 -7.40 -3.23 24.30
CA LEU A 278 -7.96 -3.21 25.64
C LEU A 278 -9.41 -2.68 25.66
N SER A 279 -9.67 -1.56 24.99
CA SER A 279 -10.98 -0.90 25.06
C SER A 279 -11.89 -1.18 23.87
N GLY A 280 -11.34 -1.69 22.77
CA GLY A 280 -12.05 -1.85 21.48
C GLY A 280 -12.39 -0.52 20.79
N GLN A 281 -12.01 0.63 21.36
CA GLN A 281 -12.29 1.93 20.78
C GLN A 281 -11.31 2.24 19.66
N VAL A 282 -11.78 3.01 18.66
CA VAL A 282 -10.90 3.54 17.61
C VAL A 282 -9.90 4.49 18.26
N VAL A 283 -8.61 4.21 18.03
CA VAL A 283 -7.52 5.03 18.54
C VAL A 283 -6.79 5.79 17.44
N ARG A 284 -6.83 5.28 16.20
CA ARG A 284 -6.21 5.93 15.05
C ARG A 284 -7.01 5.72 13.78
N GLU A 285 -7.13 6.75 12.98
CA GLU A 285 -7.68 6.70 11.63
C GLU A 285 -6.72 7.39 10.65
N GLU A 286 -6.37 6.72 9.57
CA GLU A 286 -5.61 7.29 8.46
C GLU A 286 -6.45 7.15 7.19
N PHE A 287 -6.68 8.28 6.54
CA PHE A 287 -7.43 8.37 5.28
C PHE A 287 -6.63 9.19 4.29
N ILE A 288 -6.28 8.59 3.15
CA ILE A 288 -5.52 9.21 2.08
C ILE A 288 -6.25 9.00 0.76
N PHE A 289 -6.43 10.10 0.03
CA PHE A 289 -6.97 10.12 -1.31
C PHE A 289 -5.92 10.66 -2.28
N GLY A 290 -5.69 9.93 -3.36
CA GLY A 290 -4.74 10.27 -4.40
C GLY A 290 -5.42 10.60 -5.71
N LYS A 291 -4.90 11.59 -6.42
CA LYS A 291 -5.20 11.84 -7.83
C LYS A 291 -3.95 11.69 -8.67
N LYS A 292 -4.04 10.93 -9.75
CA LYS A 292 -3.00 10.76 -10.75
C LYS A 292 -3.37 11.48 -12.03
N TYR A 293 -2.38 12.15 -12.62
CA TYR A 293 -2.52 12.94 -13.82
C TYR A 293 -1.60 12.36 -14.90
N PRO A 294 -2.07 11.38 -15.69
CA PRO A 294 -1.29 10.82 -16.78
C PRO A 294 -1.05 11.86 -17.86
N ILE A 295 0.21 12.02 -18.25
CA ILE A 295 0.62 12.95 -19.31
C ILE A 295 0.65 12.18 -20.63
N LYS A 296 -0.12 12.63 -21.62
CA LYS A 296 -0.18 11.99 -22.94
C LYS A 296 1.21 11.92 -23.57
N GLY A 297 1.59 10.74 -24.05
CA GLY A 297 2.89 10.49 -24.70
C GLY A 297 4.07 10.37 -23.75
N GLN A 298 3.86 10.40 -22.44
CA GLN A 298 4.88 10.16 -21.43
C GLN A 298 4.60 8.86 -20.67
N SER A 299 5.66 8.20 -20.20
CA SER A 299 5.54 6.99 -19.37
C SER A 299 5.32 7.29 -17.89
N TYR A 300 5.30 8.56 -17.47
CA TYR A 300 5.12 8.95 -16.09
C TYR A 300 3.85 9.77 -15.85
N SER A 301 3.37 9.76 -14.62
CA SER A 301 2.18 10.48 -14.15
C SER A 301 2.51 11.27 -12.89
N ALA A 302 2.11 12.54 -12.86
CA ALA A 302 2.16 13.32 -11.63
C ALA A 302 1.08 12.81 -10.67
N THR A 303 1.41 12.64 -9.39
CA THR A 303 0.47 12.19 -8.38
C THR A 303 0.42 13.18 -7.21
N LEU A 304 -0.78 13.38 -6.68
CA LEU A 304 -0.99 14.18 -5.48
C LEU A 304 -1.89 13.40 -4.54
N ASN A 305 -1.34 13.03 -3.40
CA ASN A 305 -2.10 12.45 -2.30
C ASN A 305 -2.39 13.51 -1.25
N PHE A 306 -3.64 13.55 -0.78
CA PHE A 306 -4.08 14.39 0.33
C PHE A 306 -4.87 13.54 1.31
N GLY A 307 -4.83 13.89 2.59
CA GLY A 307 -5.47 13.06 3.59
C GLY A 307 -5.35 13.62 4.99
N PHE A 308 -5.66 12.78 5.97
CA PHE A 308 -5.43 13.08 7.36
C PHE A 308 -5.13 11.82 8.17
N VAL A 309 -4.44 12.03 9.28
CA VAL A 309 -4.32 11.09 10.37
C VAL A 309 -5.01 11.71 11.57
N TRP A 310 -5.98 11.01 12.14
CA TRP A 310 -6.58 11.34 13.42
C TRP A 310 -6.09 10.35 14.49
N GLU A 311 -5.66 10.86 15.63
CA GLU A 311 -5.18 10.08 16.77
C GLU A 311 -5.97 10.46 18.02
N SER A 312 -6.54 9.45 18.69
CA SER A 312 -7.17 9.59 19.99
C SER A 312 -6.12 9.75 21.09
N PRO A 313 -6.41 10.47 22.18
CA PRO A 313 -5.58 10.42 23.39
C PRO A 313 -5.39 9.01 23.93
N ASP A 314 -6.22 8.03 23.55
CA ASP A 314 -6.16 6.65 24.02
C ASP A 314 -5.20 5.75 23.19
N GLU A 315 -4.62 6.28 22.10
CA GLU A 315 -3.52 5.61 21.38
C GLU A 315 -2.25 5.51 22.25
N TYR A 316 -2.14 6.39 23.25
CA TYR A 316 -1.00 6.44 24.15
C TYR A 316 -1.44 6.49 25.62
N ILE A 317 -0.60 5.96 26.50
CA ILE A 317 -0.81 5.88 27.95
C ILE A 317 0.32 6.64 28.67
N GLY A 318 0.14 6.95 29.95
CA GLY A 318 1.20 7.47 30.81
C GLY A 318 1.80 8.79 30.33
N THR A 319 3.12 8.81 30.15
CA THR A 319 3.89 10.01 29.76
C THR A 319 3.77 10.34 28.27
N LEU A 320 3.39 9.36 27.43
CA LEU A 320 3.14 9.59 26.00
C LEU A 320 1.73 10.09 25.74
N ARG A 321 0.83 10.09 26.73
CA ARG A 321 -0.56 10.50 26.54
C ARG A 321 -0.75 12.02 26.52
N ASP A 322 -1.28 12.54 25.42
CA ASP A 322 -1.74 13.94 25.31
C ASP A 322 -3.17 14.07 25.86
N ARG A 323 -3.29 14.24 27.19
CA ARG A 323 -4.54 14.06 27.97
C ARG A 323 -5.76 14.90 27.54
N ASN A 324 -5.57 15.97 26.77
CA ASN A 324 -6.61 16.98 26.59
C ASN A 324 -7.11 17.16 25.15
N LYS A 325 -6.48 16.54 24.13
CA LYS A 325 -6.86 16.73 22.72
C LYS A 325 -6.49 15.54 21.87
N SER A 326 -7.41 15.11 21.00
CA SER A 326 -7.07 14.31 19.82
C SER A 326 -6.15 15.11 18.90
N LEU A 327 -5.23 14.43 18.22
CA LEU A 327 -4.37 15.04 17.22
C LEU A 327 -4.96 14.82 15.83
N LEU A 328 -4.91 15.85 14.98
CA LEU A 328 -5.25 15.76 13.57
C LEU A 328 -4.06 16.26 12.76
N THR A 329 -3.44 15.36 11.99
CA THR A 329 -2.35 15.67 11.09
C THR A 329 -2.88 15.65 9.66
N LEU A 330 -2.84 16.78 8.96
CA LEU A 330 -3.18 16.83 7.54
C LEU A 330 -2.02 16.26 6.72
N LEU A 331 -2.31 15.52 5.66
CA LEU A 331 -1.33 14.89 4.79
C LEU A 331 -1.36 15.53 3.41
N ILE A 332 -0.19 15.84 2.86
CA ILE A 332 -0.01 16.29 1.48
C ILE A 332 1.26 15.62 0.95
N ARG A 333 1.14 14.74 -0.04
CA ARG A 333 2.25 13.95 -0.58
C ARG A 333 2.27 14.04 -2.10
N PRO A 334 3.02 14.99 -2.68
CA PRO A 334 3.28 14.99 -4.13
C PRO A 334 4.24 13.85 -4.48
N SER A 335 4.03 13.17 -5.60
CA SER A 335 4.93 12.14 -6.12
C SER A 335 4.83 12.02 -7.64
N ILE A 336 5.66 11.14 -8.22
CA ILE A 336 5.68 10.81 -9.64
C ILE A 336 5.66 9.28 -9.76
N GLU A 337 4.74 8.76 -10.55
CA GLU A 337 4.62 7.33 -10.84
C GLU A 337 5.10 7.08 -12.27
N PHE A 338 6.01 6.12 -12.46
CA PHE A 338 6.59 5.71 -13.75
C PHE A 338 5.98 4.39 -14.21
#